data_AF-A0A8I0NVM7-F1
#
_entry.id   AF-A0A8I0NVM7-F1
#
_cell.length_a   1.000
_cell.length_b   1.000
_cell.length_c   1.000
_cell.angle_alpha   90.00
_cell.angle_beta   90.00
_cell.angle_gamma   90.00
#
_symmetry.space_group_name_H-M   'P 1'
#
loop_
_entity.id
_entity.type
_entity.pdbx_description
1 polymer ?
#
loop_
_entity_poly.entity_id
_entity_poly.type
_entity_poly.pdbx_seq_one_letter_code
_entity_poly.pdbx_strand_id
1 'polypeptide(L)'
;MRPIASRRTALVVAAGVMGAVSPVAPALAAQPEADAAQAAYVCRNGAVTASDLAGSAVPTARRAGVALHARIRVHNAETVKLAKASYVFAIGNLLKTRGPAPLVQWRVGTGHWHKASLHWNSKTNGSLPLWNSTTLSLGTIPARGSVVTELSVTFPKKSVKAVDHDFLEFHSGGCGTERLGWYEGNGFEYWPWTGTPGKPV
;
A
#
# COMPACT_ATOMS: atom_id res chain seq x y z
N MET A 1 16.92 -39.57 51.91
CA MET A 1 16.09 -38.68 52.73
C MET A 1 14.64 -38.76 52.22
N ARG A 2 13.70 -39.20 53.07
CA ARG A 2 12.23 -38.99 52.93
C ARG A 2 11.86 -37.77 53.82
N PRO A 3 10.66 -37.14 53.78
CA PRO A 3 9.40 -37.54 53.14
C PRO A 3 8.56 -36.42 52.44
N ILE A 4 7.42 -36.88 51.91
CA ILE A 4 6.20 -36.22 51.40
C ILE A 4 5.34 -35.62 52.53
N ALA A 5 4.63 -34.50 52.28
CA ALA A 5 3.24 -34.16 52.73
C ALA A 5 2.94 -32.70 52.30
N SER A 6 1.90 -32.32 51.53
CA SER A 6 0.44 -32.42 51.70
C SER A 6 -0.12 -31.79 52.97
N ARG A 7 -0.92 -30.72 52.82
CA ARG A 7 -2.22 -30.41 53.50
C ARG A 7 -2.56 -28.92 53.31
N ARG A 8 -3.67 -28.58 52.63
CA ARG A 8 -5.07 -28.41 53.09
C ARG A 8 -5.43 -26.93 53.31
N THR A 9 -6.27 -26.46 52.39
CA THR A 9 -7.48 -25.63 52.52
C THR A 9 -7.85 -25.10 53.91
N ALA A 10 -8.25 -23.83 53.97
CA ALA A 10 -9.29 -23.36 54.89
C ALA A 10 -10.19 -22.33 54.20
N LEU A 11 -11.45 -22.73 54.00
CA LEU A 11 -12.59 -21.90 53.65
C LEU A 11 -13.11 -21.31 54.97
N VAL A 12 -13.37 -20.00 55.03
CA VAL A 12 -14.13 -19.39 56.14
C VAL A 12 -15.41 -18.82 55.57
N VAL A 13 -16.52 -19.41 55.99
CA VAL A 13 -17.88 -18.88 55.88
C VAL A 13 -18.14 -18.07 57.14
N ALA A 14 -18.62 -16.82 56.99
CA ALA A 14 -19.29 -16.11 58.06
C ALA A 14 -20.56 -15.46 57.50
N ALA A 15 -21.67 -15.74 58.18
CA ALA A 15 -23.03 -15.37 57.82
C ALA A 15 -23.44 -14.01 58.41
N GLY A 16 -24.22 -13.27 57.62
CA GLY A 16 -25.43 -12.53 58.01
C GLY A 16 -25.39 -11.45 59.09
N VAL A 17 -25.74 -10.21 58.70
CA VAL A 17 -26.62 -9.30 59.49
C VAL A 17 -27.56 -8.56 58.51
N MET A 18 -28.83 -8.47 58.89
CA MET A 18 -29.93 -7.83 58.16
C MET A 18 -29.89 -6.29 58.24
N GLY A 19 -30.33 -5.63 57.16
CA GLY A 19 -31.17 -4.44 57.25
C GLY A 19 -30.54 -3.07 56.96
N ALA A 20 -30.63 -2.64 55.71
CA ALA A 20 -30.97 -1.26 55.34
C ALA A 20 -31.52 -1.25 53.91
N VAL A 21 -32.81 -0.94 53.77
CA VAL A 21 -33.51 -0.84 52.49
C VAL A 21 -33.14 0.50 51.88
N SER A 22 -32.33 0.50 50.82
CA SER A 22 -32.13 1.67 49.98
C SER A 22 -33.07 1.60 48.77
N PRO A 23 -33.66 2.72 48.32
CA PRO A 23 -34.57 2.71 47.19
C PRO A 23 -33.82 2.28 45.93
N VAL A 24 -34.37 1.26 45.26
CA VAL A 24 -33.93 0.79 43.95
C VAL A 24 -34.08 1.95 42.98
N ALA A 25 -32.96 2.56 42.59
CA ALA A 25 -32.92 3.39 41.40
C ALA A 25 -33.32 2.51 40.21
N PRO A 26 -34.22 2.95 39.32
CA PRO A 26 -34.55 2.17 38.15
C PRO A 26 -33.28 1.95 37.35
N ALA A 27 -32.91 0.68 37.17
CA ALA A 27 -31.91 0.30 36.19
C ALA A 27 -32.46 0.77 34.83
N LEU A 28 -31.89 1.86 34.31
CA LEU A 28 -32.02 2.20 32.91
C LEU A 28 -31.55 0.98 32.15
N ALA A 29 -32.50 0.27 31.54
CA ALA A 29 -32.21 -0.75 30.56
C ALA A 29 -31.24 -0.11 29.55
N ALA A 30 -30.05 -0.70 29.43
CA ALA A 30 -29.13 -0.36 28.37
C ALA A 30 -29.90 -0.48 27.07
N GLN A 31 -30.18 0.65 26.43
CA GLN A 31 -30.77 0.65 25.11
C GLN A 31 -29.80 -0.13 24.21
N PRO A 32 -30.30 -0.99 23.30
CA PRO A 32 -29.44 -1.55 22.28
C PRO A 32 -28.80 -0.36 21.55
N GLU A 33 -27.47 -0.30 21.55
CA GLU A 33 -26.72 0.61 20.68
C GLU A 33 -27.31 0.43 19.29
N ALA A 34 -28.00 1.46 18.80
CA ALA A 34 -28.38 1.52 17.41
C ALA A 34 -27.09 1.33 16.62
N ASP A 35 -27.07 0.33 15.73
CA ASP A 35 -25.98 0.11 14.78
C ASP A 35 -25.65 1.47 14.16
N ALA A 36 -24.54 2.08 14.61
CA ALA A 36 -24.10 3.34 14.08
C ALA A 36 -23.86 3.08 12.60
N ALA A 37 -24.73 3.62 11.74
CA ALA A 37 -24.65 3.46 10.30
C ALA A 37 -23.20 3.73 9.89
N GLN A 38 -22.49 2.65 9.55
CA GLN A 38 -21.06 2.73 9.36
C GLN A 38 -20.85 3.60 8.13
N ALA A 39 -20.29 4.79 8.33
CA ALA A 39 -20.15 5.78 7.26
C ALA A 39 -19.53 5.10 6.04
N ALA A 40 -20.17 5.26 4.88
CA ALA A 40 -19.72 4.65 3.64
C ALA A 40 -18.46 5.35 3.13
N TYR A 41 -17.57 4.59 2.49
CA TYR A 41 -16.41 5.17 1.83
C TYR A 41 -16.86 5.99 0.62
N VAL A 42 -16.44 7.26 0.53
CA VAL A 42 -16.75 8.12 -0.61
C VAL A 42 -15.76 7.85 -1.73
N CYS A 43 -16.20 7.13 -2.76
CA CYS A 43 -15.41 6.85 -3.94
C CYS A 43 -15.39 8.09 -4.84
N ARG A 44 -14.25 8.79 -4.87
CA ARG A 44 -14.02 9.96 -5.73
C ARG A 44 -12.55 10.10 -6.06
N ASN A 45 -12.25 10.70 -7.20
CA ASN A 45 -10.90 11.12 -7.52
C ASN A 45 -10.36 12.12 -6.46
N GLY A 46 -9.17 11.85 -5.94
CA GLY A 46 -8.55 12.60 -4.84
C GLY A 46 -8.82 12.02 -3.45
N ALA A 47 -9.65 10.98 -3.31
CA ALA A 47 -9.81 10.25 -2.05
C ALA A 47 -8.52 9.52 -1.63
N VAL A 48 -7.65 9.22 -2.59
CA VAL A 48 -6.31 8.67 -2.36
C VAL A 48 -5.26 9.60 -2.95
N THR A 49 -4.25 9.92 -2.15
CA THR A 49 -3.07 10.69 -2.59
C THR A 49 -1.80 9.88 -2.35
N ALA A 50 -0.72 10.22 -3.03
CA ALA A 50 0.56 9.56 -2.84
C ALA A 50 1.75 10.53 -2.90
N SER A 51 2.87 10.14 -2.31
CA SER A 51 4.12 10.88 -2.34
C SER A 51 5.34 9.99 -2.17
N ASP A 52 6.43 10.34 -2.84
CA ASP A 52 7.74 9.72 -2.67
C ASP A 52 8.37 10.11 -1.33
N LEU A 53 8.76 9.10 -0.54
CA LEU A 53 9.47 9.31 0.71
C LEU A 53 10.92 9.80 0.50
N ALA A 54 11.45 9.66 -0.71
CA ALA A 54 12.77 10.15 -1.09
C ALA A 54 12.79 11.64 -1.47
N GLY A 55 11.66 12.35 -1.34
CA GLY A 55 11.55 13.73 -1.83
C GLY A 55 11.55 13.75 -3.35
N SER A 56 12.47 14.49 -3.96
CA SER A 56 12.62 14.61 -5.43
C SER A 56 13.77 13.79 -6.01
N ALA A 57 14.39 12.92 -5.21
CA ALA A 57 15.52 12.11 -5.68
C ALA A 57 15.05 11.02 -6.65
N VAL A 58 15.69 10.95 -7.81
CA VAL A 58 15.48 9.90 -8.82
C VAL A 58 16.56 8.82 -8.64
N PRO A 59 16.20 7.56 -8.35
CA PRO A 59 17.18 6.49 -8.25
C PRO A 59 17.76 6.15 -9.63
N THR A 60 19.09 6.00 -9.71
CA THR A 60 19.82 5.79 -10.97
C THR A 60 20.62 4.50 -11.00
N ALA A 61 20.41 3.68 -12.02
CA ALA A 61 21.24 2.51 -12.34
C ALA A 61 22.30 2.88 -13.38
N ARG A 62 23.58 2.65 -13.05
CA ARG A 62 24.71 2.81 -14.00
C ARG A 62 25.00 1.57 -14.83
N ARG A 63 24.33 0.45 -14.54
CA ARG A 63 24.46 -0.82 -15.26
C ARG A 63 23.19 -1.64 -15.13
N ALA A 64 22.94 -2.52 -16.10
CA ALA A 64 21.80 -3.43 -16.07
C ALA A 64 21.87 -4.39 -14.87
N GLY A 65 20.71 -4.84 -14.41
CA GLY A 65 20.60 -5.82 -13.32
C GLY A 65 20.73 -5.23 -11.90
N VAL A 66 20.85 -3.90 -11.77
CA VAL A 66 20.82 -3.22 -10.46
C VAL A 66 19.37 -2.90 -10.10
N ALA A 67 18.96 -3.35 -8.91
CA ALA A 67 17.68 -3.01 -8.33
C ALA A 67 17.69 -1.58 -7.78
N LEU A 68 16.76 -0.77 -8.28
CA LEU A 68 16.48 0.58 -7.83
C LEU A 68 15.20 0.57 -7.01
N HIS A 69 15.14 1.38 -5.95
CA HIS A 69 14.04 1.34 -5.00
C HIS A 69 13.36 2.70 -4.91
N ALA A 70 12.02 2.70 -4.94
CA ALA A 70 11.19 3.85 -4.61
C ALA A 70 10.21 3.46 -3.50
N ARG A 71 10.03 4.34 -2.51
CA ARG A 71 9.11 4.15 -1.39
C ARG A 71 8.03 5.21 -1.47
N ILE A 72 6.82 4.78 -1.74
CA ILE A 72 5.67 5.66 -1.98
C ILE A 72 4.72 5.53 -0.80
N ARG A 73 4.46 6.65 -0.12
CA ARG A 73 3.40 6.74 0.88
C ARG A 73 2.09 6.96 0.16
N VAL A 74 1.09 6.13 0.43
CA VAL A 74 -0.27 6.25 -0.09
C VAL A 74 -1.19 6.60 1.06
N HIS A 75 -1.88 7.73 0.97
CA HIS A 75 -2.74 8.28 2.00
C HIS A 75 -4.22 8.19 1.60
N ASN A 76 -5.05 7.75 2.54
CA ASN A 76 -6.49 7.79 2.43
C ASN A 76 -7.00 9.10 3.04
N ALA A 77 -7.57 9.97 2.21
CA ALA A 77 -8.12 11.24 2.64
C ALA A 77 -9.52 11.12 3.28
N GLU A 78 -10.16 9.95 3.27
CA GLU A 78 -11.50 9.78 3.84
C GLU A 78 -11.45 9.43 5.33
N THR A 79 -12.55 9.70 6.04
CA THR A 79 -12.76 9.33 7.46
C THR A 79 -13.15 7.87 7.64
N VAL A 80 -13.25 7.11 6.55
CA VAL A 80 -13.59 5.69 6.51
C VAL A 80 -12.39 4.93 5.97
N LYS A 81 -12.14 3.73 6.50
CA LYS A 81 -11.05 2.87 5.99
C LYS A 81 -11.30 2.48 4.53
N LEU A 82 -10.25 2.49 3.71
CA LEU A 82 -10.30 1.98 2.35
C LEU A 82 -9.93 0.50 2.34
N ALA A 83 -10.92 -0.38 2.18
CA ALA A 83 -10.68 -1.81 2.03
C ALA A 83 -10.27 -2.15 0.58
N LYS A 84 -9.49 -3.22 0.40
CA LYS A 84 -9.07 -3.73 -0.92
C LYS A 84 -8.49 -2.64 -1.84
N ALA A 85 -7.72 -1.73 -1.26
CA ALA A 85 -6.98 -0.73 -2.00
C ALA A 85 -5.97 -1.40 -2.93
N SER A 86 -5.78 -0.83 -4.11
CA SER A 86 -4.88 -1.34 -5.13
C SER A 86 -4.40 -0.23 -6.04
N TYR A 87 -3.37 -0.51 -6.83
CA TYR A 87 -2.94 0.38 -7.89
C TYR A 87 -2.48 -0.38 -9.13
N VAL A 88 -2.53 0.29 -10.29
CA VAL A 88 -1.79 -0.11 -11.48
C VAL A 88 -0.53 0.74 -11.55
N PHE A 89 0.61 0.08 -11.70
CA PHE A 89 1.90 0.74 -11.93
C PHE A 89 2.18 0.80 -13.43
N ALA A 90 2.63 1.94 -13.93
CA ALA A 90 3.14 2.07 -15.30
C ALA A 90 4.52 2.73 -15.29
N ILE A 91 5.38 2.34 -16.23
CA ILE A 91 6.71 2.91 -16.38
C ILE A 91 7.09 3.08 -17.86
N GLY A 92 7.71 4.20 -18.21
CA GLY A 92 8.25 4.42 -19.55
C GLY A 92 8.97 5.76 -19.72
N ASN A 93 9.63 5.94 -20.85
CA ASN A 93 10.46 7.12 -21.13
C ASN A 93 9.84 8.05 -22.18
N LEU A 94 10.11 9.35 -22.07
CA LEU A 94 9.67 10.38 -23.02
C LEU A 94 10.46 10.38 -24.34
N LEU A 95 11.50 9.55 -24.46
CA LEU A 95 12.34 9.46 -25.67
C LEU A 95 11.74 8.53 -26.75
N LYS A 96 10.48 8.11 -26.56
CA LYS A 96 9.63 7.38 -27.52
C LYS A 96 10.19 6.04 -28.01
N THR A 97 11.30 5.60 -27.44
CA THR A 97 11.94 4.34 -27.79
C THR A 97 11.56 3.32 -26.74
N ARG A 98 10.93 2.24 -27.20
CA ARG A 98 10.56 1.14 -26.32
C ARG A 98 11.77 0.26 -26.03
N GLY A 99 12.13 0.14 -24.75
CA GLY A 99 13.05 -0.88 -24.26
C GLY A 99 12.34 -2.18 -23.88
N PRO A 100 13.08 -3.24 -23.52
CA PRO A 100 12.52 -4.40 -22.85
C PRO A 100 11.79 -4.00 -21.55
N ALA A 101 10.82 -4.79 -21.12
CA ALA A 101 10.15 -4.58 -19.85
C ALA A 101 11.16 -4.70 -18.69
N PRO A 102 11.19 -3.74 -17.75
CA PRO A 102 11.97 -3.90 -16.54
C PRO A 102 11.41 -5.04 -15.67
N LEU A 103 12.25 -5.64 -14.84
CA LEU A 103 11.76 -6.47 -13.74
C LEU A 103 11.27 -5.54 -12.63
N VAL A 104 9.99 -5.65 -12.29
CA VAL A 104 9.41 -4.88 -11.19
C VAL A 104 8.97 -5.83 -10.08
N GLN A 105 9.39 -5.52 -8.87
CA GLN A 105 8.91 -6.14 -7.65
C GLN A 105 8.27 -5.09 -6.76
N TRP A 106 7.35 -5.50 -5.91
CA TRP A 106 6.66 -4.59 -5.01
C TRP A 106 6.37 -5.25 -3.67
N ARG A 107 6.26 -4.45 -2.62
CA ARG A 107 5.83 -4.89 -1.29
C ARG A 107 5.09 -3.76 -0.57
N VAL A 108 4.29 -4.09 0.44
CA VAL A 108 3.68 -3.11 1.35
C VAL A 108 4.35 -3.19 2.72
N GLY A 109 4.79 -2.05 3.24
CA GLY A 109 5.47 -1.95 4.52
C GLY A 109 6.70 -2.86 4.58
N THR A 110 6.74 -3.74 5.57
CA THR A 110 7.79 -4.74 5.77
C THR A 110 7.42 -6.12 5.22
N GLY A 111 6.36 -6.21 4.42
CA GLY A 111 5.89 -7.46 3.83
C GLY A 111 6.86 -8.08 2.81
N HIS A 112 6.46 -9.22 2.26
CA HIS A 112 7.24 -9.94 1.27
C HIS A 112 7.24 -9.22 -0.09
N TRP A 113 8.32 -9.42 -0.84
CA TRP A 113 8.41 -8.98 -2.21
C TRP A 113 7.58 -9.86 -3.14
N HIS A 114 6.78 -9.22 -3.98
CA HIS A 114 5.99 -9.85 -5.02
C HIS A 114 6.47 -9.36 -6.37
N LYS A 115 6.49 -10.23 -7.39
CA LYS A 115 6.79 -9.82 -8.76
C LYS A 115 5.54 -9.17 -9.38
N ALA A 116 5.71 -8.00 -9.99
CA ALA A 116 4.68 -7.41 -10.83
C ALA A 116 4.79 -7.96 -12.25
N SER A 117 3.69 -8.44 -12.81
CA SER A 117 3.63 -8.85 -14.21
C SER A 117 3.41 -7.61 -15.06
N LEU A 118 4.36 -7.29 -15.94
CA LEU A 118 4.25 -6.17 -16.86
C LEU A 118 3.80 -6.62 -18.25
N HIS A 119 2.97 -5.78 -18.88
CA HIS A 119 2.53 -5.93 -20.26
C HIS A 119 2.68 -4.60 -21.00
N TRP A 120 2.87 -4.71 -22.30
CA TRP A 120 3.03 -3.56 -23.17
C TRP A 120 1.68 -2.86 -23.38
N ASN A 121 1.61 -1.55 -23.09
CA ASN A 121 0.45 -0.75 -23.42
C ASN A 121 0.55 -0.21 -24.85
N SER A 122 -0.02 -0.92 -25.81
CA SER A 122 0.03 -0.53 -27.23
C SER A 122 -0.65 0.81 -27.54
N LYS A 123 -1.57 1.27 -26.67
CA LYS A 123 -2.29 2.54 -26.86
C LYS A 123 -1.39 3.76 -26.68
N THR A 124 -0.27 3.63 -25.97
CA THR A 124 0.66 4.74 -25.73
C THR A 124 1.91 4.69 -26.61
N ASN A 125 1.88 3.85 -27.66
CA ASN A 125 2.98 3.74 -28.61
C ASN A 125 3.25 5.08 -29.32
N GLY A 126 4.52 5.47 -29.46
CA GLY A 126 4.95 6.65 -30.19
C GLY A 126 4.86 7.99 -29.43
N SER A 127 4.14 8.06 -28.31
CA SER A 127 4.13 9.22 -27.41
C SER A 127 4.92 8.96 -26.14
N LEU A 128 4.49 7.98 -25.36
CA LEU A 128 5.09 7.56 -24.10
C LEU A 128 4.96 6.03 -23.99
N PRO A 129 5.94 5.26 -24.48
CA PRO A 129 5.85 3.81 -24.46
C PRO A 129 5.83 3.30 -23.01
N LEU A 130 4.65 2.87 -22.53
CA LEU A 130 4.45 2.41 -21.15
C LEU A 130 4.39 0.89 -21.06
N TRP A 131 5.10 0.35 -20.07
CA TRP A 131 4.87 -0.97 -19.51
C TRP A 131 3.92 -0.84 -18.32
N ASN A 132 2.75 -1.48 -18.39
CA ASN A 132 1.75 -1.46 -17.33
C ASN A 132 1.82 -2.76 -16.53
N SER A 133 1.65 -2.68 -15.22
CA SER A 133 1.49 -3.84 -14.37
C SER A 133 0.06 -4.38 -14.44
N THR A 134 -0.11 -5.62 -14.00
CA THR A 134 -1.40 -6.05 -13.43
C THR A 134 -1.71 -5.24 -12.16
N THR A 135 -2.95 -5.28 -11.68
CA THR A 135 -3.33 -4.65 -10.41
C THR A 135 -2.47 -5.17 -9.24
N LEU A 136 -1.91 -4.26 -8.45
CA LEU A 136 -1.05 -4.52 -7.29
C LEU A 136 -1.82 -4.14 -6.01
N SER A 137 -1.85 -5.04 -5.01
CA SER A 137 -2.71 -4.88 -3.83
C SER A 137 -2.05 -4.08 -2.71
N LEU A 138 -2.66 -2.99 -2.26
CA LEU A 138 -2.21 -2.26 -1.06
C LEU A 138 -2.85 -2.79 0.23
N GLY A 139 -3.83 -3.68 0.12
CA GLY A 139 -4.58 -4.18 1.27
C GLY A 139 -5.59 -3.16 1.79
N THR A 140 -5.57 -2.90 3.09
CA THR A 140 -6.48 -1.93 3.74
C THR A 140 -5.71 -0.70 4.18
N ILE A 141 -6.20 0.48 3.82
CA ILE A 141 -5.66 1.76 4.29
C ILE A 141 -6.60 2.30 5.39
N PRO A 142 -6.12 2.56 6.61
CA PRO A 142 -6.97 3.09 7.69
C PRO A 142 -7.64 4.43 7.30
N ALA A 143 -8.71 4.78 8.00
CA ALA A 143 -9.32 6.11 7.91
C ALA A 143 -8.29 7.19 8.24
N ARG A 144 -8.17 8.21 7.38
CA ARG A 144 -7.11 9.26 7.47
C ARG A 144 -5.68 8.68 7.60
N GLY A 145 -5.50 7.42 7.25
CA GLY A 145 -4.27 6.66 7.45
C GLY A 145 -3.39 6.68 6.21
N SER A 146 -2.25 6.02 6.31
CA SER A 146 -1.40 5.76 5.16
C SER A 146 -0.81 4.36 5.22
N VAL A 147 -0.45 3.86 4.04
CA VAL A 147 0.42 2.69 3.87
C VAL A 147 1.62 3.11 3.03
N VAL A 148 2.71 2.38 3.14
CA VAL A 148 3.88 2.59 2.27
C VAL A 148 3.99 1.39 1.36
N THR A 149 3.96 1.62 0.05
CA THR A 149 4.39 0.63 -0.93
C THR A 149 5.83 0.89 -1.32
N GLU A 150 6.60 -0.16 -1.53
CA GLU A 150 7.95 -0.06 -2.08
C GLU A 150 8.01 -0.79 -3.40
N LEU A 151 8.56 -0.12 -4.40
CA LEU A 151 8.80 -0.65 -5.73
C LEU A 151 10.30 -0.88 -5.90
N SER A 152 10.66 -2.06 -6.41
CA SER A 152 12.01 -2.36 -6.86
C SER A 152 11.99 -2.55 -8.38
N VAL A 153 12.74 -1.71 -9.09
CA VAL A 153 12.82 -1.70 -10.56
C VAL A 153 14.23 -2.09 -10.97
N THR A 154 14.34 -3.13 -11.79
CA THR A 154 15.61 -3.60 -12.34
C THR A 154 15.56 -3.58 -13.86
N PHE A 155 16.40 -2.74 -14.46
CA PHE A 155 16.54 -2.65 -15.91
C PHE A 155 17.40 -3.79 -16.46
N PRO A 156 16.91 -4.60 -17.41
CA PRO A 156 17.71 -5.62 -18.07
C PRO A 156 18.71 -5.01 -19.08
N LYS A 157 19.56 -5.85 -19.67
CA LYS A 157 20.40 -5.44 -20.81
C LYS A 157 19.52 -4.97 -21.97
N LYS A 158 20.02 -4.06 -22.81
CA LYS A 158 19.28 -3.43 -23.91
C LYS A 158 18.15 -2.51 -23.45
N SER A 159 18.10 -2.15 -22.17
CA SER A 159 17.27 -1.04 -21.70
C SER A 159 17.70 0.27 -22.34
N VAL A 160 16.76 1.20 -22.46
CA VAL A 160 16.98 2.49 -23.11
C VAL A 160 17.65 3.42 -22.11
N LYS A 161 18.75 4.07 -22.50
CA LYS A 161 19.37 5.10 -21.66
C LYS A 161 18.42 6.29 -21.53
N ALA A 162 17.75 6.42 -20.40
CA ALA A 162 16.70 7.41 -20.19
C ALA A 162 16.38 7.61 -18.70
N VAL A 163 15.63 8.69 -18.45
CA VAL A 163 14.73 8.78 -17.30
C VAL A 163 13.43 8.08 -17.71
N ASP A 164 13.04 7.06 -16.96
CA ASP A 164 11.76 6.37 -17.10
C ASP A 164 10.81 6.88 -16.00
N HIS A 165 9.76 7.58 -16.41
CA HIS A 165 8.71 8.10 -15.53
C HIS A 165 7.82 6.96 -15.07
N ASP A 166 7.42 7.00 -13.80
CA ASP A 166 6.47 6.06 -13.25
C ASP A 166 5.13 6.71 -12.87
N PHE A 167 4.06 5.94 -13.06
CA PHE A 167 2.70 6.38 -12.80
C PHE A 167 1.97 5.33 -11.97
N LEU A 168 1.24 5.76 -10.96
CA LEU A 168 0.37 4.90 -10.15
C LEU A 168 -1.07 5.38 -10.28
N GLU A 169 -1.97 4.48 -10.66
CA GLU A 169 -3.42 4.74 -10.70
C GLU A 169 -4.11 3.95 -9.59
N PHE A 170 -4.78 4.64 -8.66
CA PHE A 170 -5.33 4.03 -7.44
C PHE A 170 -6.80 3.66 -7.58
N HIS A 171 -7.14 2.46 -7.11
CA HIS A 171 -8.48 1.88 -7.15
C HIS A 171 -8.81 1.12 -5.86
N SER A 172 -10.09 0.78 -5.68
CA SER A 172 -10.53 -0.18 -4.68
C SER A 172 -11.66 -1.04 -5.24
N GLY A 173 -11.68 -2.32 -4.84
CA GLY A 173 -12.79 -3.22 -5.17
C GLY A 173 -14.16 -2.77 -4.64
N GLY A 174 -14.20 -1.87 -3.64
CA GLY A 174 -15.44 -1.26 -3.14
C GLY A 174 -15.92 -0.07 -3.97
N CYS A 175 -15.11 0.42 -4.91
CA CYS A 175 -15.39 1.63 -5.69
C CYS A 175 -15.66 1.35 -7.17
N GLY A 176 -15.83 0.08 -7.56
CA GLY A 176 -16.09 -0.30 -8.95
C GLY A 176 -15.00 0.21 -9.89
N THR A 177 -15.41 0.98 -10.90
CA THR A 177 -14.50 1.57 -11.90
C THR A 177 -14.03 2.98 -11.53
N GLU A 178 -14.48 3.54 -10.41
CA GLU A 178 -14.10 4.89 -10.00
C GLU A 178 -12.60 4.93 -9.67
N ARG A 179 -11.89 5.88 -10.28
CA ARG A 179 -10.49 6.14 -9.96
C ARG A 179 -10.41 6.99 -8.69
N LEU A 180 -9.65 6.53 -7.70
CA LEU A 180 -9.53 7.22 -6.41
C LEU A 180 -8.41 8.25 -6.37
N GLY A 181 -7.46 8.15 -7.30
CA GLY A 181 -6.35 9.07 -7.44
C GLY A 181 -5.36 8.59 -8.48
N TRP A 182 -4.42 9.45 -8.81
CA TRP A 182 -3.26 9.09 -9.62
C TRP A 182 -2.03 9.81 -9.07
N TYR A 183 -0.86 9.29 -9.40
CA TYR A 183 0.43 9.83 -8.97
C TYR A 183 1.44 9.67 -10.09
N GLU A 184 2.18 10.73 -10.39
CA GLU A 184 3.42 10.69 -11.17
C GLU A 184 4.57 10.70 -10.17
N GLY A 185 5.36 9.63 -10.16
CA GLY A 185 6.50 9.50 -9.28
C GLY A 185 7.73 10.21 -9.83
N ASN A 186 8.80 10.18 -9.04
CA ASN A 186 10.10 10.72 -9.46
C ASN A 186 10.68 9.97 -10.67
N GLY A 187 10.20 8.77 -10.97
CA GLY A 187 10.74 7.89 -11.99
C GLY A 187 11.96 7.09 -11.53
N PHE A 188 12.60 6.45 -12.50
CA PHE A 188 13.81 5.66 -12.35
C PHE A 188 14.73 5.95 -13.53
N GLU A 189 16.03 6.04 -13.30
CA GLU A 189 16.99 6.25 -14.37
C GLU A 189 17.76 4.98 -14.71
N TYR A 190 17.74 4.60 -15.99
CA TYR A 190 18.78 3.76 -16.55
C TYR A 190 19.79 4.65 -17.28
N TRP A 191 20.92 4.94 -16.64
CA TRP A 191 21.89 5.90 -17.14
C TRP A 191 23.33 5.36 -17.10
N PRO A 192 23.67 4.38 -17.95
CA PRO A 192 25.03 3.92 -18.10
C PRO A 192 25.95 5.06 -18.60
N TRP A 193 27.24 4.95 -18.26
CA TRP A 193 28.25 5.96 -18.64
C TRP A 193 28.38 6.12 -20.16
N THR A 194 28.24 5.03 -20.90
CA THR A 194 28.29 4.99 -22.36
C THR A 194 26.87 4.93 -22.97
N GLY A 195 26.79 5.02 -24.30
CA GLY A 195 25.52 4.96 -25.04
C GLY A 195 24.81 6.31 -25.19
N THR A 196 23.94 6.38 -26.18
CA THR A 196 23.17 7.58 -26.56
C THR A 196 21.81 7.58 -25.84
N PRO A 197 21.39 8.70 -25.23
CA PRO A 197 20.05 8.82 -24.67
C PRO A 197 18.97 8.43 -25.70
N GLY A 198 17.97 7.68 -25.24
CA GLY A 198 16.88 7.20 -26.09
C GLY A 198 17.26 5.99 -26.94
N LYS A 199 18.46 5.44 -26.79
CA LYS A 199 18.88 4.21 -27.47
C LYS A 199 19.10 3.06 -26.46
N PRO A 200 18.81 1.81 -26.86
CA PRO A 200 19.19 0.63 -26.11
C PRO A 200 20.71 0.57 -25.84
N VAL A 201 21.09 0.16 -24.62
CA VAL A 201 22.49 -0.08 -24.20
C VAL A 201 22.66 -1.47 -23.56
#